data_AF-A0A9N7RCQ5-F1
#
_entry.id   AF-A0A9N7RCQ5-F1
#
_cell.length_a   1.000
_cell.length_b   1.000
_cell.length_c   1.000
_cell.angle_alpha   90.00
_cell.angle_beta   90.00
_cell.angle_gamma   90.00
#
_symmetry.space_group_name_H-M   'P 1'
#
loop_
_entity.id
_entity.type
_entity.pdbx_description
1 polymer ?
#
loop_
_entity_poly.entity_id
_entity_poly.type
_entity_poly.pdbx_seq_one_letter_code
_entity_poly.pdbx_strand_id
1 'polypeptide(L)'
;MPLFSSISESMTSAVKSRFGYHPHQQPDAAEIAPAPEKSFGSPDMLLKSSSRENFLLPSASCKDKSSKPDDCEATQYAGGRSFEFQEDPNFWKEHNVQVIIRLRPLSSSEMSVQGNNRCVRQDSSQTITWTGHPESRFTFDLVADETVSQEMLFKVAGVSLVENCMEGYNSCMFAYGQTGSGKTHTMLGDIEGGTRRHSVNCGMTPRVFEYLFSRIQKDKDARREEKLKFTCKCSFLEIYNEQILDLLDPSSSNLQIREDNKKGIYVENITEIEVNSARDVIQQLIQGAANRKVAATNMNRASSRSHSVFTCIIESKWESQGVTHHRFARLNLVDLAGSERQKSSGAEGERLKEATNINKSLSTLGLVIMNLVSISNGKSIHVPYRDSKLTFLLQDSLGGNAKTIIIANISPSSCCSLETLSTLKFAQRAKFIKNHAIVNEDASGDVLALRLENQNLKLLEALDWKLMHESDPTNIQVLTLLCELKSAEDESASPWRTSTNEENEFLRMQAIQNQSELDSLRKRLDFIIGENEKLERY
;
A
#
# COMPACT_ATOMS: atom_id res chain seq x y z
N MET A 1 54.07 14.23 29.41
CA MET A 1 54.09 15.42 30.29
C MET A 1 54.95 16.48 29.63
N PRO A 2 54.69 17.79 29.82
CA PRO A 2 53.47 18.43 30.36
C PRO A 2 52.44 18.70 29.22
N LEU A 3 51.13 18.92 29.39
CA LEU A 3 50.23 19.45 30.45
C LEU A 3 49.92 20.96 30.38
N PHE A 4 48.60 21.25 30.31
CA PHE A 4 47.87 22.51 30.59
C PHE A 4 48.17 23.75 29.68
N SER A 5 47.24 24.69 29.43
CA SER A 5 45.76 24.69 29.45
C SER A 5 45.21 26.02 28.88
N SER A 6 43.93 26.01 28.46
CA SER A 6 42.93 27.11 28.57
C SER A 6 43.29 28.55 28.15
N ILE A 7 42.41 29.18 27.34
CA ILE A 7 41.82 30.52 27.57
C ILE A 7 40.79 30.85 26.47
N SER A 8 39.54 31.01 26.93
CA SER A 8 38.39 31.79 26.42
C SER A 8 38.48 32.51 25.06
N GLU A 9 37.50 32.36 24.17
CA GLU A 9 36.17 33.03 24.23
C GLU A 9 36.24 34.56 24.46
N SER A 10 36.07 35.34 23.38
CA SER A 10 35.38 36.65 23.40
C SER A 10 35.29 37.24 21.99
N MET A 11 34.16 37.09 21.32
CA MET A 11 33.56 38.19 20.53
C MET A 11 32.03 38.04 20.47
N THR A 12 31.38 38.80 21.36
CA THR A 12 30.30 39.76 21.08
C THR A 12 29.82 39.91 19.61
N SER A 13 28.57 40.27 19.30
CA SER A 13 27.32 40.50 20.07
C SER A 13 26.18 40.88 19.09
N ALA A 14 24.95 40.99 19.59
CA ALA A 14 23.71 41.49 18.95
C ALA A 14 23.06 40.54 17.91
N VAL A 15 21.74 40.36 17.88
CA VAL A 15 20.65 41.24 18.38
C VAL A 15 19.66 40.49 19.29
N LYS A 16 19.33 41.08 20.45
CA LYS A 16 18.14 40.76 21.26
C LYS A 16 17.06 41.83 21.03
N SER A 17 15.79 41.45 20.85
CA SER A 17 14.64 42.09 21.53
C SER A 17 13.28 41.58 21.02
N ARG A 18 12.65 40.65 21.76
CA ARG A 18 11.21 40.65 22.05
C ARG A 18 10.89 39.59 23.12
N PHE A 19 9.79 39.81 23.84
CA PHE A 19 9.34 39.10 25.04
C PHE A 19 10.18 39.36 26.29
N GLY A 20 9.60 40.18 27.18
CA GLY A 20 10.19 40.56 28.46
C GLY A 20 9.92 39.54 29.55
N TYR A 21 10.81 39.50 30.53
CA TYR A 21 10.64 38.80 31.80
C TYR A 21 9.92 39.67 32.81
N HIS A 22 9.19 39.04 33.73
CA HIS A 22 9.27 39.39 35.15
C HIS A 22 9.10 38.13 36.02
N PRO A 23 10.01 37.84 36.97
CA PRO A 23 9.88 36.72 37.90
C PRO A 23 9.42 37.16 39.30
N HIS A 24 8.70 36.28 40.01
CA HIS A 24 8.53 36.27 41.47
C HIS A 24 8.87 34.86 41.96
N GLN A 25 9.97 34.66 42.70
CA GLN A 25 10.13 34.82 44.16
C GLN A 25 9.57 33.65 44.99
N GLN A 26 10.49 32.85 45.54
CA GLN A 26 10.27 31.98 46.70
C GLN A 26 10.30 32.80 48.01
N PRO A 27 9.81 32.21 49.11
CA PRO A 27 10.50 32.34 50.39
C PRO A 27 10.79 30.99 51.08
N ASP A 28 11.57 31.05 52.15
CA ASP A 28 12.33 29.96 52.77
C ASP A 28 11.56 29.03 53.74
N ALA A 29 12.29 28.01 54.22
CA ALA A 29 11.86 26.99 55.18
C ALA A 29 11.88 27.44 56.66
N ALA A 30 11.15 26.71 57.50
CA ALA A 30 11.38 26.65 58.94
C ALA A 30 11.00 25.25 59.50
N GLU A 31 11.81 24.74 60.43
CA GLU A 31 11.62 23.44 61.10
C GLU A 31 10.63 23.51 62.27
N ILE A 32 10.08 22.34 62.69
CA ILE A 32 9.88 21.89 64.09
C ILE A 32 9.42 20.42 64.07
N ALA A 33 9.85 19.63 65.06
CA ALA A 33 9.62 18.18 65.19
C ALA A 33 8.98 17.84 66.58
N PRO A 34 8.86 16.56 67.04
CA PRO A 34 8.00 15.49 66.50
C PRO A 34 7.19 14.71 67.59
N ALA A 35 6.62 13.55 67.21
CA ALA A 35 6.19 12.39 68.04
C ALA A 35 4.76 12.40 68.64
N PRO A 36 4.16 11.23 69.04
CA PRO A 36 4.73 9.87 69.13
C PRO A 36 3.90 8.71 68.48
N GLU A 37 4.40 7.47 68.69
CA GLU A 37 4.07 6.20 68.04
C GLU A 37 2.98 5.32 68.72
N LYS A 38 2.55 4.25 68.02
CA LYS A 38 2.35 2.82 68.45
C LYS A 38 1.77 2.02 67.25
N SER A 39 2.41 0.98 66.68
CA SER A 39 2.65 -0.41 67.14
C SER A 39 1.34 -1.18 67.49
N PHE A 40 1.08 -2.46 67.14
CA PHE A 40 1.78 -3.61 66.50
C PHE A 40 0.85 -4.24 65.40
N GLY A 41 1.12 -5.30 64.63
CA GLY A 41 2.27 -6.22 64.42
C GLY A 41 1.81 -7.55 63.75
N SER A 42 2.72 -8.32 63.11
CA SER A 42 2.44 -9.62 62.45
C SER A 42 2.55 -10.83 63.39
N PRO A 43 2.11 -12.06 63.00
CA PRO A 43 3.10 -13.05 62.50
C PRO A 43 2.60 -14.07 61.44
N ASP A 44 3.45 -15.06 61.15
CA ASP A 44 3.55 -15.90 59.94
C ASP A 44 2.65 -17.15 59.76
N MET A 45 2.77 -17.68 58.53
CA MET A 45 2.45 -19.02 57.98
C MET A 45 2.34 -20.23 58.92
N LEU A 46 1.54 -21.23 58.47
CA LEU A 46 1.97 -22.65 58.44
C LEU A 46 1.16 -23.50 57.44
N LEU A 47 1.76 -24.60 56.96
CA LEU A 47 1.22 -25.49 55.91
C LEU A 47 0.12 -26.44 56.41
N LYS A 48 -0.73 -26.92 55.49
CA LYS A 48 -0.95 -28.38 55.29
C LYS A 48 -1.65 -28.73 53.97
N SER A 49 -1.39 -29.95 53.51
CA SER A 49 -1.88 -30.58 52.28
C SER A 49 -3.02 -31.57 52.56
N SER A 50 -3.87 -31.86 51.55
CA SER A 50 -4.18 -33.23 51.07
C SER A 50 -5.41 -33.32 50.13
N SER A 51 -5.14 -33.77 48.90
CA SER A 51 -5.75 -34.89 48.16
C SER A 51 -7.23 -35.35 48.35
N ARG A 52 -7.87 -35.62 47.19
CA ARG A 52 -8.99 -36.55 46.90
C ARG A 52 -10.40 -36.08 47.35
N GLU A 53 -11.51 -36.51 46.72
CA GLU A 53 -11.72 -37.66 45.81
C GLU A 53 -12.82 -37.40 44.74
N ASN A 54 -12.86 -38.24 43.69
CA ASN A 54 -13.92 -38.24 42.66
C ASN A 54 -15.21 -38.89 43.18
N PHE A 55 -16.39 -38.47 42.69
CA PHE A 55 -17.49 -39.41 42.42
C PHE A 55 -18.30 -39.01 41.18
N LEU A 56 -18.71 -40.02 40.40
CA LEU A 56 -19.41 -39.93 39.13
C LEU A 56 -20.88 -40.32 39.28
N LEU A 57 -21.78 -39.52 38.68
CA LEU A 57 -23.04 -39.97 38.02
C LEU A 57 -24.14 -40.59 38.94
N PRO A 58 -25.42 -40.76 38.50
CA PRO A 58 -25.89 -40.83 37.12
C PRO A 58 -27.15 -40.03 36.72
N SER A 59 -27.49 -40.21 35.45
CA SER A 59 -28.56 -39.61 34.65
C SER A 59 -30.00 -39.88 35.07
N ALA A 60 -30.91 -38.96 34.75
CA ALA A 60 -32.30 -39.25 34.39
C ALA A 60 -32.82 -38.25 33.34
N SER A 61 -33.52 -38.74 32.32
CA SER A 61 -34.24 -37.92 31.33
C SER A 61 -35.72 -37.83 31.67
N CYS A 62 -36.38 -36.74 31.29
CA CYS A 62 -37.83 -36.70 31.09
C CYS A 62 -38.23 -35.61 30.07
N LYS A 63 -39.43 -35.75 29.50
CA LYS A 63 -39.89 -35.10 28.27
C LYS A 63 -40.84 -33.92 28.50
N ASP A 64 -40.92 -33.07 27.48
CA ASP A 64 -42.07 -32.28 27.00
C ASP A 64 -43.15 -31.81 28.00
N LYS A 65 -43.37 -30.47 28.04
CA LYS A 65 -44.60 -29.88 27.46
C LYS A 65 -44.56 -28.36 27.33
N SER A 66 -45.37 -27.87 26.40
CA SER A 66 -45.51 -26.49 25.95
C SER A 66 -46.45 -25.63 26.82
N SER A 67 -46.08 -24.38 27.05
CA SER A 67 -47.01 -23.24 27.18
C SER A 67 -46.34 -21.95 26.69
N LYS A 68 -47.14 -21.01 26.17
CA LYS A 68 -46.70 -19.74 25.56
C LYS A 68 -46.70 -18.58 26.60
N PRO A 69 -46.14 -17.41 26.28
CA PRO A 69 -45.46 -16.57 27.28
C PRO A 69 -46.36 -15.54 27.97
N ASP A 70 -45.92 -15.08 29.15
CA ASP A 70 -46.33 -13.82 29.76
C ASP A 70 -45.34 -12.70 29.40
N ASP A 71 -45.86 -11.48 29.28
CA ASP A 71 -45.13 -10.30 28.80
C ASP A 71 -44.09 -9.78 29.80
N CYS A 72 -42.85 -9.65 29.33
CA CYS A 72 -41.81 -8.82 29.93
C CYS A 72 -41.21 -7.92 28.85
N GLU A 73 -41.28 -6.60 29.05
CA GLU A 73 -40.81 -5.60 28.09
C GLU A 73 -39.31 -5.73 27.81
N ALA A 74 -38.96 -6.35 26.69
CA ALA A 74 -37.60 -6.37 26.17
C ALA A 74 -37.29 -5.01 25.52
N THR A 75 -36.43 -4.22 26.16
CA THR A 75 -35.83 -3.02 25.55
C THR A 75 -35.16 -3.38 24.23
N GLN A 76 -35.66 -2.82 23.13
CA GLN A 76 -35.15 -3.07 21.79
C GLN A 76 -33.69 -2.59 21.66
N TYR A 77 -32.73 -3.50 21.78
CA TYR A 77 -31.40 -3.28 21.23
C TYR A 77 -31.53 -3.22 19.70
N ALA A 78 -31.26 -2.03 19.14
CA ALA A 78 -31.40 -1.77 17.71
C ALA A 78 -30.57 -2.77 16.89
N GLY A 79 -31.20 -3.38 15.88
CA GLY A 79 -30.57 -4.38 15.03
C GLY A 79 -29.32 -3.84 14.31
N GLY A 80 -28.30 -4.70 14.21
CA GLY A 80 -27.05 -4.36 13.53
C GLY A 80 -27.31 -4.01 12.06
N ARG A 81 -27.08 -2.75 11.69
CA ARG A 81 -27.04 -2.32 10.29
C ARG A 81 -25.72 -2.76 9.68
N SER A 82 -25.70 -3.93 9.05
CA SER A 82 -24.58 -4.34 8.19
C SER A 82 -24.58 -3.43 6.95
N PHE A 83 -23.54 -2.62 6.79
CA PHE A 83 -23.35 -1.82 5.58
C PHE A 83 -22.69 -2.67 4.49
N GLU A 84 -23.14 -2.53 3.24
CA GLU A 84 -22.47 -3.20 2.13
C GLU A 84 -21.07 -2.62 1.91
N PHE A 85 -20.06 -3.48 2.06
CA PHE A 85 -18.64 -3.16 1.92
C PHE A 85 -18.18 -3.64 0.54
N GLN A 86 -18.35 -2.82 -0.49
CA GLN A 86 -18.03 -3.15 -1.88
C GLN A 86 -16.88 -2.30 -2.42
N GLU A 87 -16.20 -2.82 -3.45
CA GLU A 87 -15.18 -2.10 -4.20
C GLU A 87 -15.81 -1.13 -5.22
N ASP A 88 -15.20 0.04 -5.41
CA ASP A 88 -15.49 0.91 -6.55
C ASP A 88 -14.50 0.57 -7.70
N PRO A 89 -14.96 -0.05 -8.80
CA PRO A 89 -14.10 -0.48 -9.89
C PRO A 89 -13.52 0.68 -10.73
N ASN A 90 -14.00 1.91 -10.55
CA ASN A 90 -13.46 3.10 -11.22
C ASN A 90 -12.46 3.88 -10.36
N PHE A 91 -12.34 3.56 -9.05
CA PHE A 91 -11.50 4.29 -8.11
C PHE A 91 -10.08 4.54 -8.65
N TRP A 92 -9.42 3.48 -9.12
CA TRP A 92 -8.03 3.52 -9.61
C TRP A 92 -7.81 4.15 -10.99
N LYS A 93 -8.88 4.65 -11.63
CA LYS A 93 -8.81 5.45 -12.87
C LYS A 93 -8.72 6.95 -12.56
N GLU A 94 -9.32 7.37 -11.45
CA GLU A 94 -9.43 8.78 -11.05
C GLU A 94 -8.53 9.13 -9.85
N HIS A 95 -8.22 8.14 -9.01
CA HIS A 95 -7.52 8.31 -7.73
C HIS A 95 -6.35 7.33 -7.60
N ASN A 96 -5.27 7.79 -6.95
CA ASN A 96 -4.05 6.99 -6.75
C ASN A 96 -3.73 6.72 -5.25
N VAL A 97 -4.56 7.20 -4.32
CA VAL A 97 -4.42 6.95 -2.88
C VAL A 97 -5.80 6.62 -2.27
N GLN A 98 -5.97 5.39 -1.80
CA GLN A 98 -7.20 4.91 -1.15
C GLN A 98 -7.02 4.84 0.37
N VAL A 99 -8.01 5.29 1.13
CA VAL A 99 -8.02 5.28 2.59
C VAL A 99 -9.20 4.48 3.13
N ILE A 100 -8.86 3.36 3.78
CA ILE A 100 -9.81 2.43 4.38
C ILE A 100 -9.66 2.50 5.90
N ILE A 101 -10.72 2.87 6.62
CA ILE A 101 -10.74 2.72 8.08
C ILE A 101 -11.10 1.27 8.42
N ARG A 102 -10.40 0.66 9.38
CA ARG A 102 -10.76 -0.66 9.90
C ARG A 102 -10.96 -0.63 11.42
N LEU A 103 -12.17 -0.90 11.86
CA LEU A 103 -12.47 -1.18 13.26
C LEU A 103 -12.21 -2.65 13.54
N ARG A 104 -11.61 -2.93 14.70
CA ARG A 104 -11.68 -4.27 15.29
C ARG A 104 -12.78 -4.33 16.37
N PRO A 105 -13.26 -5.52 16.76
CA PRO A 105 -14.04 -5.69 17.98
C PRO A 105 -13.31 -5.15 19.22
N LEU A 106 -14.06 -4.86 20.29
CA LEU A 106 -13.48 -4.65 21.62
C LEU A 106 -12.71 -5.90 22.09
N SER A 107 -11.56 -5.71 22.71
CA SER A 107 -10.79 -6.79 23.32
C SER A 107 -11.27 -7.08 24.74
N SER A 108 -11.08 -8.31 25.22
CA SER A 108 -11.45 -8.72 26.58
C SER A 108 -10.83 -7.82 27.66
N SER A 109 -9.62 -7.29 27.42
CA SER A 109 -8.92 -6.36 28.31
C SER A 109 -9.49 -4.94 28.30
N GLU A 110 -10.10 -4.50 27.21
CA GLU A 110 -10.82 -3.21 27.16
C GLU A 110 -12.19 -3.34 27.84
N MET A 111 -12.89 -4.45 27.57
CA MET A 111 -14.18 -4.77 28.19
C MET A 111 -14.08 -4.90 29.71
N SER A 112 -13.00 -5.48 30.24
CA SER A 112 -12.82 -5.61 31.69
C SER A 112 -12.48 -4.28 32.40
N VAL A 113 -11.86 -3.32 31.71
CA VAL A 113 -11.42 -2.05 32.30
C VAL A 113 -12.48 -0.95 32.16
N GLN A 114 -13.23 -0.90 31.05
CA GLN A 114 -14.22 0.17 30.79
C GLN A 114 -15.59 -0.32 30.31
N GLY A 115 -15.86 -1.63 30.32
CA GLY A 115 -17.10 -2.19 29.79
C GLY A 115 -17.21 -2.03 28.27
N ASN A 116 -18.44 -2.03 27.76
CA ASN A 116 -18.73 -1.93 26.33
C ASN A 116 -18.74 -0.49 25.78
N ASN A 117 -18.07 0.44 26.46
CA ASN A 117 -18.07 1.86 26.10
C ASN A 117 -17.25 2.13 24.83
N ARG A 118 -17.88 2.77 23.84
CA ARG A 118 -17.31 3.04 22.51
C ARG A 118 -17.09 4.53 22.27
N CYS A 119 -15.97 4.88 21.63
CA CYS A 119 -15.63 6.25 21.21
C CYS A 119 -15.91 6.56 19.73
N VAL A 120 -16.41 5.58 18.96
CA VAL A 120 -16.77 5.74 17.56
C VAL A 120 -18.08 5.01 17.24
N ARG A 121 -18.80 5.55 16.26
CA ARG A 121 -20.04 4.99 15.70
C ARG A 121 -19.97 5.09 14.19
N GLN A 122 -20.22 4.00 13.48
CA GLN A 122 -20.28 4.01 12.02
C GLN A 122 -21.67 4.49 11.56
N ASP A 123 -21.69 5.40 10.59
CA ASP A 123 -22.91 5.97 10.01
C ASP A 123 -23.25 5.37 8.64
N SER A 124 -22.23 4.99 7.86
CA SER A 124 -22.36 4.32 6.56
C SER A 124 -21.09 3.52 6.22
N SER A 125 -21.06 2.85 5.06
CA SER A 125 -19.85 2.21 4.52
C SER A 125 -18.69 3.19 4.23
N GLN A 126 -18.92 4.51 4.30
CA GLN A 126 -17.90 5.55 4.05
C GLN A 126 -17.76 6.55 5.22
N THR A 127 -18.72 6.61 6.14
CA THR A 127 -18.78 7.61 7.21
C THR A 127 -18.62 6.99 8.60
N ILE A 128 -17.77 7.61 9.41
CA ILE A 128 -17.62 7.30 10.83
C ILE A 128 -17.61 8.57 11.68
N THR A 129 -18.27 8.51 12.83
CA THR A 129 -18.33 9.59 13.80
C THR A 129 -17.59 9.23 15.07
N TRP A 130 -16.67 10.10 15.50
CA TRP A 130 -16.01 10.02 16.81
C TRP A 130 -16.85 10.75 17.85
N THR A 131 -17.25 10.03 18.89
CA THR A 131 -18.28 10.42 19.88
C THR A 131 -17.74 11.14 21.11
N GLY A 132 -16.47 11.56 21.10
CA GLY A 132 -15.95 12.47 22.12
C GLY A 132 -16.44 13.91 21.92
N HIS A 133 -16.05 14.82 22.81
CA HIS A 133 -16.48 16.22 22.74
C HIS A 133 -15.38 17.15 22.17
N PRO A 134 -15.67 17.98 21.14
CA PRO A 134 -16.90 18.01 20.35
C PRO A 134 -16.99 16.82 19.37
N GLU A 135 -18.22 16.33 19.12
CA GLU A 135 -18.46 15.20 18.22
C GLU A 135 -17.91 15.53 16.82
N SER A 136 -17.19 14.58 16.21
CA SER A 136 -16.44 14.81 14.98
C SER A 136 -16.74 13.72 13.95
N ARG A 137 -17.42 14.09 12.86
CA ARG A 137 -17.77 13.21 11.74
C ARG A 137 -16.68 13.22 10.67
N PHE A 138 -16.31 12.05 10.19
CA PHE A 138 -15.29 11.84 9.16
C PHE A 138 -15.86 11.01 8.00
N THR A 139 -15.38 11.29 6.78
CA THR A 139 -15.74 10.54 5.56
C THR A 139 -14.47 10.07 4.86
N PHE A 140 -14.43 8.79 4.50
CA PHE A 140 -13.29 8.11 3.89
C PHE A 140 -13.72 7.47 2.56
N ASP A 141 -12.87 6.65 1.96
CA ASP A 141 -13.28 5.85 0.78
C ASP A 141 -14.10 4.64 1.25
N LEU A 142 -13.64 4.00 2.33
CA LEU A 142 -14.33 2.88 2.96
C LEU A 142 -14.13 2.86 4.49
N VAL A 143 -15.12 2.34 5.20
CA VAL A 143 -15.10 2.07 6.64
C VAL A 143 -15.54 0.62 6.87
N ALA A 144 -14.57 -0.22 7.20
CA ALA A 144 -14.79 -1.61 7.61
C ALA A 144 -15.13 -1.66 9.09
N ASP A 145 -16.33 -2.17 9.40
CA ASP A 145 -16.78 -2.39 10.77
C ASP A 145 -16.14 -3.65 11.40
N GLU A 146 -16.55 -3.96 12.64
CA GLU A 146 -16.05 -5.12 13.37
C GLU A 146 -16.55 -6.48 12.84
N THR A 147 -17.48 -6.49 11.88
CA THR A 147 -17.99 -7.69 11.19
C THR A 147 -17.21 -8.02 9.91
N VAL A 148 -16.46 -7.05 9.35
CA VAL A 148 -15.67 -7.23 8.12
C VAL A 148 -14.50 -8.19 8.34
N SER A 149 -14.63 -9.39 7.78
CA SER A 149 -13.63 -10.45 7.84
C SER A 149 -12.35 -10.11 7.06
N GLN A 150 -11.28 -10.86 7.34
CA GLN A 150 -10.01 -10.76 6.59
C GLN A 150 -10.21 -10.98 5.08
N GLU A 151 -11.08 -11.93 4.72
CA GLU A 151 -11.38 -12.25 3.33
C GLU A 151 -12.14 -11.11 2.63
N MET A 152 -13.10 -10.49 3.32
CA MET A 152 -13.87 -9.39 2.75
C MET A 152 -13.02 -8.14 2.54
N LEU A 153 -12.13 -7.82 3.50
CA LEU A 153 -11.15 -6.75 3.34
C LEU A 153 -10.16 -7.06 2.21
N PHE A 154 -9.71 -8.32 2.10
CA PHE A 154 -8.86 -8.76 1.00
C PHE A 154 -9.53 -8.62 -0.37
N LYS A 155 -10.82 -8.99 -0.50
CA LYS A 155 -11.56 -8.85 -1.76
C LYS A 155 -11.60 -7.41 -2.26
N VAL A 156 -11.80 -6.45 -1.36
CA VAL A 156 -11.97 -5.02 -1.73
C VAL A 156 -10.65 -4.26 -1.87
N ALA A 157 -9.61 -4.62 -1.12
CA ALA A 157 -8.35 -3.87 -1.10
C ALA A 157 -7.13 -4.65 -1.62
N GLY A 158 -7.16 -5.98 -1.54
CA GLY A 158 -6.04 -6.85 -1.92
C GLY A 158 -6.08 -7.31 -3.37
N VAL A 159 -7.28 -7.47 -3.94
CA VAL A 159 -7.45 -7.86 -5.36
C VAL A 159 -6.97 -6.75 -6.29
N SER A 160 -7.47 -5.52 -6.15
CA SER A 160 -7.01 -4.39 -6.97
C SER A 160 -5.53 -4.08 -6.78
N LEU A 161 -4.97 -4.24 -5.59
CA LEU A 161 -3.52 -4.13 -5.36
C LEU A 161 -2.70 -5.06 -6.25
N VAL A 162 -3.18 -6.30 -6.47
CA VAL A 162 -2.53 -7.27 -7.36
C VAL A 162 -2.76 -6.93 -8.82
N GLU A 163 -3.99 -6.63 -9.25
CA GLU A 163 -4.27 -6.27 -10.65
C GLU A 163 -3.44 -5.04 -11.08
N ASN A 164 -3.35 -4.02 -10.23
CA ASN A 164 -2.49 -2.85 -10.44
C ASN A 164 -1.02 -3.25 -10.70
N CYS A 165 -0.47 -4.23 -9.97
CA CYS A 165 0.88 -4.72 -10.22
C CYS A 165 1.01 -5.56 -11.50
N MET A 166 -0.01 -6.32 -11.89
CA MET A 166 -0.01 -7.06 -13.16
C MET A 166 -0.11 -6.13 -14.38
N GLU A 167 -0.80 -5.00 -14.22
CA GLU A 167 -0.81 -3.88 -15.18
C GLU A 167 0.53 -3.14 -15.26
N GLY A 168 1.44 -3.33 -14.29
CA GLY A 168 2.77 -2.70 -14.27
C GLY A 168 2.87 -1.43 -13.42
N TYR A 169 1.85 -1.13 -12.59
CA TYR A 169 1.96 -0.07 -11.59
C TYR A 169 2.71 -0.57 -10.35
N ASN A 170 3.58 0.28 -9.81
CA ASN A 170 4.02 0.08 -8.43
C ASN A 170 2.82 0.23 -7.50
N SER A 171 2.71 -0.64 -6.51
CA SER A 171 1.61 -0.61 -5.55
C SER A 171 2.12 -0.70 -4.11
N CYS A 172 1.50 0.04 -3.22
CA CYS A 172 1.85 0.04 -1.79
C CYS A 172 0.61 -0.12 -0.93
N MET A 173 0.66 -1.01 0.06
CA MET A 173 -0.34 -1.11 1.12
C MET A 173 0.34 -0.96 2.47
N PHE A 174 -0.14 -0.05 3.31
CA PHE A 174 0.36 0.09 4.67
C PHE A 174 -0.73 0.18 5.73
N ALA A 175 -0.53 -0.54 6.82
CA ALA A 175 -1.37 -0.48 8.00
C ALA A 175 -0.86 0.59 8.98
N TYR A 176 -1.74 1.48 9.43
CA TYR A 176 -1.43 2.59 10.33
C TYR A 176 -2.42 2.66 11.51
N GLY A 177 -1.97 3.11 12.69
CA GLY A 177 -2.78 3.20 13.91
C GLY A 177 -1.99 2.85 15.16
N GLN A 178 -2.61 2.99 16.34
CA GLN A 178 -1.94 2.70 17.62
C GLN A 178 -1.56 1.22 17.77
N THR A 179 -0.72 0.91 18.75
CA THR A 179 -0.49 -0.46 19.24
C THR A 179 -1.80 -1.08 19.71
N GLY A 180 -1.99 -2.36 19.39
CA GLY A 180 -3.21 -3.08 19.69
C GLY A 180 -4.44 -2.69 18.83
N SER A 181 -4.33 -1.82 17.82
CA SER A 181 -5.44 -1.50 16.91
C SER A 181 -5.74 -2.58 15.86
N GLY A 182 -4.80 -3.49 15.59
CA GLY A 182 -4.96 -4.57 14.61
C GLY A 182 -4.14 -4.44 13.31
N LYS A 183 -3.08 -3.62 13.28
CA LYS A 183 -2.17 -3.49 12.11
C LYS A 183 -1.57 -4.82 11.65
N THR A 184 -0.77 -5.47 12.52
CA THR A 184 -0.15 -6.77 12.22
C THR A 184 -1.17 -7.87 11.96
N HIS A 185 -2.32 -7.84 12.65
CA HIS A 185 -3.46 -8.73 12.36
C HIS A 185 -4.02 -8.49 10.95
N THR A 186 -4.07 -7.25 10.48
CA THR A 186 -4.50 -6.91 9.12
C THR A 186 -3.47 -7.39 8.09
N MET A 187 -2.20 -7.06 8.26
CA MET A 187 -1.17 -7.37 7.26
C MET A 187 -0.83 -8.87 7.23
N LEU A 188 -0.43 -9.46 8.35
CA LEU A 188 -0.04 -10.87 8.42
C LEU A 188 -1.18 -11.78 8.88
N GLY A 189 -1.91 -11.37 9.92
CA GLY A 189 -2.93 -12.20 10.54
C GLY A 189 -2.34 -13.45 11.21
N ASP A 190 -3.13 -14.51 11.32
CA ASP A 190 -2.67 -15.82 11.77
C ASP A 190 -1.94 -16.56 10.65
N ILE A 191 -0.63 -16.70 10.80
CA ILE A 191 0.27 -17.44 9.91
C ILE A 191 0.83 -18.72 10.55
N GLU A 192 0.48 -19.04 11.81
CA GLU A 192 1.07 -20.15 12.57
C GLU A 192 0.54 -21.52 12.13
N GLY A 193 -0.61 -21.57 11.42
CA GLY A 193 -1.13 -22.78 10.76
C GLY A 193 -0.24 -23.33 9.62
N GLY A 194 0.80 -22.61 9.23
CA GLY A 194 1.78 -23.01 8.22
C GLY A 194 1.20 -23.15 6.81
N THR A 195 1.93 -23.86 5.94
CA THR A 195 1.64 -23.93 4.49
C THR A 195 0.49 -24.87 4.09
N ARG A 196 -0.27 -25.43 5.04
CA ARG A 196 -1.15 -26.59 4.79
C ARG A 196 -2.64 -26.30 4.75
N ARG A 197 -3.14 -25.23 5.38
CA ARG A 197 -4.51 -24.70 5.22
C ARG A 197 -4.52 -23.20 5.53
N HIS A 198 -5.21 -22.40 4.73
CA HIS A 198 -5.43 -20.99 5.04
C HIS A 198 -6.23 -20.90 6.35
N SER A 199 -5.63 -20.29 7.39
CA SER A 199 -6.42 -19.86 8.54
C SER A 199 -7.47 -18.85 8.05
N VAL A 200 -8.71 -18.91 8.55
CA VAL A 200 -9.72 -17.89 8.21
C VAL A 200 -9.21 -16.49 8.61
N ASN A 201 -8.37 -16.43 9.64
CA ASN A 201 -7.76 -15.23 10.19
C ASN A 201 -6.44 -14.82 9.49
N CYS A 202 -6.03 -15.52 8.43
CA CYS A 202 -4.91 -15.18 7.56
C CYS A 202 -5.09 -13.76 6.97
N GLY A 203 -4.05 -12.92 7.03
CA GLY A 203 -4.11 -11.48 6.71
C GLY A 203 -3.99 -11.14 5.22
N MET A 204 -3.81 -9.85 4.93
CA MET A 204 -3.71 -9.30 3.58
C MET A 204 -2.51 -9.88 2.82
N THR A 205 -1.31 -9.85 3.40
CA THR A 205 -0.05 -10.24 2.77
C THR A 205 -0.08 -11.66 2.17
N PRO A 206 -0.35 -12.73 2.95
CA PRO A 206 -0.44 -14.08 2.39
C PRO A 206 -1.53 -14.23 1.32
N ARG A 207 -2.73 -13.65 1.51
CA ARG A 207 -3.83 -13.70 0.54
C ARG A 207 -3.48 -12.99 -0.77
N VAL A 208 -2.78 -11.85 -0.70
CA VAL A 208 -2.24 -11.11 -1.84
C VAL A 208 -1.28 -11.97 -2.65
N PHE A 209 -0.39 -12.74 -2.01
CA PHE A 209 0.52 -13.63 -2.75
C PHE A 209 -0.16 -14.88 -3.32
N GLU A 210 -1.12 -15.47 -2.61
CA GLU A 210 -1.96 -16.55 -3.13
C GLU A 210 -2.69 -16.11 -4.42
N TYR A 211 -3.27 -14.92 -4.40
CA TYR A 211 -3.96 -14.35 -5.57
C TYR A 211 -2.98 -13.94 -6.67
N LEU A 212 -1.84 -13.31 -6.36
CA LEU A 212 -0.80 -12.93 -7.32
C LEU A 212 -0.30 -14.14 -8.12
N PHE A 213 0.07 -15.24 -7.46
CA PHE A 213 0.55 -16.42 -8.18
C PHE A 213 -0.56 -17.12 -8.98
N SER A 214 -1.82 -17.08 -8.51
CA SER A 214 -2.98 -17.52 -9.31
C SER A 214 -3.17 -16.65 -10.56
N ARG A 215 -3.02 -15.33 -10.43
CA ARG A 215 -3.19 -14.34 -11.50
C ARG A 215 -2.06 -14.42 -12.53
N ILE A 216 -0.82 -14.62 -12.10
CA ILE A 216 0.36 -14.92 -12.93
C ILE A 216 0.14 -16.21 -13.74
N GLN A 217 -0.36 -17.28 -13.11
CA GLN A 217 -0.61 -18.54 -13.82
C GLN A 217 -1.68 -18.36 -14.91
N LYS A 218 -2.78 -17.66 -14.62
CA LYS A 218 -3.81 -17.33 -15.61
C LYS A 218 -3.25 -16.52 -16.79
N ASP A 219 -2.38 -15.53 -16.55
CA ASP A 219 -1.74 -14.77 -17.63
C ASP A 219 -0.79 -15.61 -18.48
N LYS A 220 0.01 -16.49 -17.85
CA LYS A 220 0.87 -17.45 -18.57
C LYS A 220 0.05 -18.41 -19.44
N ASP A 221 -1.12 -18.82 -18.98
CA ASP A 221 -2.01 -19.71 -19.72
C ASP A 221 -2.79 -19.00 -20.84
N ALA A 222 -3.16 -17.73 -20.65
CA ALA A 222 -3.80 -16.91 -21.68
C ALA A 222 -2.83 -16.47 -22.79
N ARG A 223 -1.57 -16.15 -22.45
CA ARG A 223 -0.55 -15.62 -23.37
C ARG A 223 0.57 -16.62 -23.66
N ARG A 224 0.21 -17.90 -23.86
CA ARG A 224 1.17 -19.00 -24.12
C ARG A 224 2.02 -18.79 -25.37
N GLU A 225 1.49 -18.11 -26.38
CA GLU A 225 2.16 -17.88 -27.67
C GLU A 225 3.24 -16.77 -27.59
N GLU A 226 3.08 -15.79 -26.71
CA GLU A 226 3.98 -14.63 -26.52
C GLU A 226 5.26 -14.97 -25.72
N LYS A 227 5.51 -16.26 -25.41
CA LYS A 227 6.62 -16.75 -24.58
C LYS A 227 6.72 -16.06 -23.19
N LEU A 228 5.59 -15.63 -22.64
CA LEU A 228 5.51 -14.84 -21.41
C LEU A 228 6.20 -15.51 -20.21
N LYS A 229 7.20 -14.82 -19.65
CA LYS A 229 7.93 -15.20 -18.44
C LYS A 229 7.66 -14.18 -17.33
N PHE A 230 7.56 -14.68 -16.11
CA PHE A 230 7.51 -13.86 -14.90
C PHE A 230 8.65 -14.29 -13.98
N THR A 231 9.31 -13.30 -13.37
CA THR A 231 10.30 -13.47 -12.29
C THR A 231 9.80 -12.66 -11.10
N CYS A 232 9.72 -13.30 -9.93
CA CYS A 232 9.27 -12.66 -8.70
C CYS A 232 10.40 -12.75 -7.67
N LYS A 233 10.77 -11.62 -7.06
CA LYS A 233 11.78 -11.57 -6.00
C LYS A 233 11.18 -10.92 -4.77
N CYS A 234 11.48 -11.47 -3.59
CA CYS A 234 11.02 -10.93 -2.32
C CYS A 234 12.20 -10.47 -1.46
N SER A 235 12.02 -9.36 -0.77
CA SER A 235 12.87 -8.90 0.32
C SER A 235 12.01 -8.53 1.51
N PHE A 236 12.55 -8.68 2.73
CA PHE A 236 11.83 -8.39 3.96
C PHE A 236 12.76 -7.65 4.91
N LEU A 237 12.40 -6.44 5.28
CA LEU A 237 13.21 -5.61 6.18
C LEU A 237 12.41 -5.11 7.38
N GLU A 238 13.17 -4.69 8.38
CA GLU A 238 12.66 -4.03 9.57
C GLU A 238 13.40 -2.72 9.81
N ILE A 239 12.64 -1.64 10.05
CA ILE A 239 13.19 -0.35 10.47
C ILE A 239 13.03 -0.23 11.99
N TYR A 240 14.15 -0.14 12.70
CA TYR A 240 14.22 0.14 14.14
C TYR A 240 15.10 1.35 14.36
N ASN A 241 14.70 2.31 15.18
CA ASN A 241 15.65 3.30 15.70
C ASN A 241 16.48 4.01 14.59
N GLU A 242 15.87 4.22 13.41
CA GLU A 242 16.50 4.73 12.17
C GLU A 242 17.60 3.85 11.52
N GLN A 243 17.70 2.58 11.91
CA GLN A 243 18.51 1.52 11.31
C GLN A 243 17.62 0.53 10.53
N ILE A 244 18.12 0.03 9.41
CA ILE A 244 17.46 -1.00 8.60
C ILE A 244 18.12 -2.35 8.88
N LEU A 245 17.33 -3.35 9.27
CA LEU A 245 17.76 -4.73 9.46
C LEU A 245 17.11 -5.59 8.37
N ASP A 246 17.88 -6.52 7.80
CA ASP A 246 17.34 -7.54 6.91
C ASP A 246 16.72 -8.68 7.75
N LEU A 247 15.48 -9.05 7.44
CA LEU A 247 14.76 -10.13 8.13
C LEU A 247 14.95 -11.50 7.45
N LEU A 248 15.50 -11.54 6.24
CA LEU A 248 15.85 -12.77 5.52
C LEU A 248 17.31 -13.16 5.81
N ASP A 249 18.21 -12.18 5.94
CA ASP A 249 19.59 -12.36 6.44
C ASP A 249 19.87 -11.51 7.71
N PRO A 250 19.68 -12.07 8.92
CA PRO A 250 19.97 -11.37 10.17
C PRO A 250 21.44 -10.96 10.39
N SER A 251 22.38 -11.41 9.56
CA SER A 251 23.78 -10.93 9.63
C SER A 251 23.94 -9.53 9.00
N SER A 252 23.06 -9.18 8.05
CA SER A 252 23.04 -7.91 7.35
C SER A 252 22.23 -6.85 8.11
N SER A 253 22.94 -5.92 8.75
CA SER A 253 22.34 -4.87 9.61
C SER A 253 22.83 -3.46 9.28
N ASN A 254 21.99 -2.48 9.60
CA ASN A 254 22.18 -1.06 9.28
C ASN A 254 22.38 -0.78 7.77
N LEU A 255 21.55 -1.41 6.94
CA LEU A 255 21.54 -1.20 5.49
C LEU A 255 21.23 0.27 5.12
N GLN A 256 21.70 0.71 3.97
CA GLN A 256 21.54 2.09 3.50
C GLN A 256 20.55 2.19 2.34
N ILE A 257 19.75 3.26 2.36
CA ILE A 257 18.84 3.60 1.26
C ILE A 257 19.63 4.42 0.22
N ARG A 258 19.52 4.04 -1.04
CA ARG A 258 20.07 4.75 -2.19
C ARG A 258 18.95 5.08 -3.19
N GLU A 259 19.29 5.97 -4.11
CA GLU A 259 18.40 6.47 -5.15
C GLU A 259 19.13 6.29 -6.49
N ASP A 260 18.49 5.62 -7.45
CA ASP A 260 19.01 5.34 -8.79
C ASP A 260 17.99 5.79 -9.84
N ASN A 261 18.48 6.37 -10.95
CA ASN A 261 17.65 6.99 -11.98
C ASN A 261 16.70 6.00 -12.70
N LYS A 262 16.96 4.68 -12.65
CA LYS A 262 16.12 3.65 -13.27
C LYS A 262 15.35 2.83 -12.25
N LYS A 263 15.97 2.48 -11.12
CA LYS A 263 15.35 1.65 -10.07
C LYS A 263 14.51 2.47 -9.08
N GLY A 264 14.64 3.79 -9.09
CA GLY A 264 14.09 4.66 -8.04
C GLY A 264 14.80 4.43 -6.71
N ILE A 265 14.05 4.47 -5.62
CA ILE A 265 14.61 4.29 -4.28
C ILE A 265 14.70 2.81 -3.92
N TYR A 266 15.87 2.39 -3.42
CA TYR A 266 16.16 1.00 -3.07
C TYR A 266 17.06 0.90 -1.83
N VAL A 267 17.09 -0.27 -1.21
CA VAL A 267 18.00 -0.58 -0.10
C VAL A 267 19.22 -1.31 -0.66
N GLU A 268 20.41 -0.76 -0.43
CA GLU A 268 21.67 -1.38 -0.84
C GLU A 268 21.96 -2.62 0.02
N ASN A 269 22.44 -3.69 -0.63
CA ASN A 269 22.81 -4.97 -0.01
C ASN A 269 21.69 -5.67 0.77
N ILE A 270 20.42 -5.41 0.45
CA ILE A 270 19.30 -6.21 0.95
C ILE A 270 19.24 -7.56 0.23
N THR A 271 18.87 -8.61 0.95
CA THR A 271 18.67 -9.96 0.41
C THR A 271 17.39 -9.99 -0.43
N GLU A 272 17.54 -10.31 -1.72
CA GLU A 272 16.44 -10.60 -2.64
C GLU A 272 16.38 -12.11 -2.91
N ILE A 273 15.29 -12.76 -2.50
CA ILE A 273 15.07 -14.20 -2.73
C ILE A 273 14.07 -14.37 -3.88
N GLU A 274 14.46 -15.11 -4.92
CA GLU A 274 13.57 -15.47 -6.02
C GLU A 274 12.53 -16.51 -5.55
N VAL A 275 11.26 -16.27 -5.89
CA VAL A 275 10.10 -17.05 -5.45
C VAL A 275 9.26 -17.48 -6.64
N ASN A 276 8.81 -18.73 -6.64
CA ASN A 276 8.08 -19.33 -7.78
C ASN A 276 6.62 -19.66 -7.43
N SER A 277 6.25 -19.61 -6.15
CA SER A 277 4.91 -19.88 -5.66
C SER A 277 4.58 -19.06 -4.40
N ALA A 278 3.29 -18.92 -4.11
CA ALA A 278 2.82 -18.31 -2.86
C ALA A 278 3.35 -19.04 -1.62
N ARG A 279 3.62 -20.35 -1.72
CA ARG A 279 4.21 -21.15 -0.63
C ARG A 279 5.62 -20.70 -0.30
N ASP A 280 6.44 -20.37 -1.30
CA ASP A 280 7.82 -19.90 -1.09
C ASP A 280 7.80 -18.55 -0.38
N VAL A 281 6.87 -17.66 -0.77
CA VAL A 281 6.67 -16.36 -0.10
C VAL A 281 6.21 -16.54 1.35
N ILE A 282 5.26 -17.44 1.61
CA ILE A 282 4.80 -17.75 2.98
C ILE A 282 5.97 -18.28 3.84
N GLN A 283 6.90 -19.06 3.27
CA GLN A 283 8.10 -19.48 4.00
C GLN A 283 9.01 -18.28 4.37
N GLN A 284 9.22 -17.33 3.45
CA GLN A 284 10.00 -16.12 3.75
C GLN A 284 9.31 -15.22 4.79
N LEU A 285 7.97 -15.13 4.76
CA LEU A 285 7.19 -14.40 5.77
C LEU A 285 7.31 -15.03 7.16
N ILE A 286 7.21 -16.37 7.26
CA ILE A 286 7.40 -17.10 8.53
C ILE A 286 8.83 -16.93 9.04
N GLN A 287 9.83 -17.07 8.17
CA GLN A 287 11.25 -16.91 8.54
C GLN A 287 11.54 -15.49 9.04
N GLY A 288 11.11 -14.46 8.32
CA GLY A 288 11.31 -13.07 8.72
C GLY A 288 10.51 -12.68 9.96
N ALA A 289 9.30 -13.22 10.16
CA ALA A 289 8.54 -13.04 11.39
C ALA A 289 9.21 -13.71 12.60
N ALA A 290 9.81 -14.89 12.42
CA ALA A 290 10.61 -15.56 13.46
C ALA A 290 11.87 -14.74 13.80
N ASN A 291 12.61 -14.27 12.78
CA ASN A 291 13.78 -13.42 12.97
C ASN A 291 13.43 -12.10 13.69
N ARG A 292 12.30 -11.46 13.31
CA ARG A 292 11.73 -10.29 14.00
C ARG A 292 11.42 -10.58 15.48
N LYS A 293 10.86 -11.76 15.79
CA LYS A 293 10.55 -12.20 17.17
C LYS A 293 11.80 -12.46 18.00
N VAL A 294 12.87 -13.01 17.41
CA VAL A 294 14.17 -13.21 18.09
C VAL A 294 14.88 -11.87 18.33
N ALA A 295 14.86 -10.95 17.36
CA ALA A 295 15.37 -9.59 17.56
C ALA A 295 14.61 -8.85 18.66
N ALA A 296 13.28 -9.04 18.74
CA ALA A 296 12.44 -8.51 19.81
C ALA A 296 12.90 -8.99 21.20
N THR A 297 13.08 -10.30 21.40
CA THR A 297 13.51 -10.86 22.70
C THR A 297 14.94 -10.47 23.07
N ASN A 298 15.87 -10.49 22.11
CA ASN A 298 17.30 -10.26 22.39
C ASN A 298 17.62 -8.79 22.69
N MET A 299 16.83 -7.84 22.18
CA MET A 299 17.09 -6.40 22.32
C MET A 299 16.07 -5.67 23.22
N ASN A 300 15.20 -6.39 23.95
CA ASN A 300 14.04 -5.83 24.66
C ASN A 300 13.12 -4.96 23.76
N ARG A 301 13.09 -5.29 22.47
CA ARG A 301 12.39 -4.54 21.43
C ARG A 301 10.98 -5.08 21.29
N ALA A 302 9.97 -4.21 21.31
CA ALA A 302 8.60 -4.63 21.03
C ALA A 302 8.31 -4.54 19.53
N SER A 303 7.53 -5.48 18.96
CA SER A 303 7.10 -5.40 17.55
C SER A 303 6.23 -4.16 17.27
N SER A 304 5.59 -3.58 18.29
CA SER A 304 4.92 -2.28 18.24
C SER A 304 5.87 -1.10 18.00
N ARG A 305 7.18 -1.28 18.16
CA ARG A 305 8.21 -0.23 18.13
C ARG A 305 9.07 -0.29 16.86
N SER A 306 8.63 -1.01 15.84
CA SER A 306 9.34 -1.13 14.57
C SER A 306 8.38 -1.18 13.39
N HIS A 307 8.87 -0.75 12.23
CA HIS A 307 8.16 -0.89 10.95
C HIS A 307 8.70 -2.12 10.23
N SER A 308 7.83 -2.94 9.69
CA SER A 308 8.18 -4.04 8.78
C SER A 308 7.75 -3.68 7.37
N VAL A 309 8.64 -3.86 6.39
CA VAL A 309 8.34 -3.69 4.96
C VAL A 309 8.68 -4.99 4.25
N PHE A 310 7.66 -5.66 3.74
CA PHE A 310 7.82 -6.78 2.82
C PHE A 310 7.65 -6.24 1.39
N THR A 311 8.65 -6.44 0.54
CA THR A 311 8.63 -5.98 -0.85
C THR A 311 8.69 -7.18 -1.77
N CYS A 312 7.82 -7.21 -2.78
CA CYS A 312 7.94 -8.12 -3.91
C CYS A 312 8.16 -7.30 -5.20
N ILE A 313 9.22 -7.63 -5.92
CA ILE A 313 9.48 -7.15 -7.28
C ILE A 313 8.92 -8.19 -8.24
N ILE A 314 8.06 -7.73 -9.15
CA ILE A 314 7.41 -8.54 -10.17
C ILE A 314 7.94 -8.04 -11.52
N GLU A 315 8.75 -8.85 -12.19
CA GLU A 315 9.19 -8.62 -13.57
C GLU A 315 8.42 -9.56 -14.49
N SER A 316 7.97 -9.05 -15.65
CA SER A 316 7.42 -9.86 -16.73
C SER A 316 8.06 -9.50 -18.07
N LYS A 317 8.33 -10.52 -18.88
CA LYS A 317 9.02 -10.41 -20.18
C LYS A 317 8.27 -11.26 -21.20
N TRP A 318 7.88 -10.67 -22.32
CA TRP A 318 7.23 -11.38 -23.43
C TRP A 318 7.71 -10.84 -24.77
N GLU A 319 7.49 -11.62 -25.82
CA GLU A 319 7.88 -11.31 -27.18
C GLU A 319 6.62 -11.21 -28.05
N SER A 320 6.39 -10.05 -28.65
CA SER A 320 5.26 -9.78 -29.54
C SER A 320 5.78 -9.11 -30.81
N GLN A 321 5.41 -9.64 -31.97
CA GLN A 321 5.75 -9.06 -33.29
C GLN A 321 7.27 -8.76 -33.49
N GLY A 322 8.17 -9.51 -32.83
CA GLY A 322 9.62 -9.30 -32.88
C GLY A 322 10.15 -8.23 -31.91
N VAL A 323 9.29 -7.62 -31.10
CA VAL A 323 9.64 -6.71 -30.00
C VAL A 323 9.60 -7.49 -28.68
N THR A 324 10.64 -7.33 -27.86
CA THR A 324 10.70 -7.84 -26.48
C THR A 324 10.23 -6.76 -25.52
N HIS A 325 9.07 -7.00 -24.90
CA HIS A 325 8.50 -6.14 -23.88
C HIS A 325 9.01 -6.56 -22.49
N HIS A 326 9.22 -5.57 -21.64
CA HIS A 326 9.62 -5.75 -20.25
C HIS A 326 8.75 -4.86 -19.36
N ARG A 327 7.93 -5.47 -18.50
CA ARG A 327 7.11 -4.76 -17.52
C ARG A 327 7.56 -5.08 -16.10
N PHE A 328 7.64 -4.04 -15.28
CA PHE A 328 8.11 -4.08 -13.91
C PHE A 328 7.01 -3.55 -12.96
N ALA A 329 6.87 -4.16 -11.78
CA ALA A 329 6.09 -3.60 -10.69
C ALA A 329 6.74 -3.91 -9.34
N ARG A 330 6.76 -2.90 -8.46
CA ARG A 330 7.13 -3.06 -7.05
C ARG A 330 5.86 -3.09 -6.19
N LEU A 331 5.66 -4.19 -5.47
CA LEU A 331 4.60 -4.37 -4.48
C LEU A 331 5.19 -4.23 -3.07
N ASN A 332 4.79 -3.18 -2.35
CA ASN A 332 5.23 -2.91 -0.96
C ASN A 332 4.09 -3.18 0.03
N LEU A 333 4.31 -4.05 1.01
CA LEU A 333 3.36 -4.41 2.06
C LEU A 333 3.96 -4.08 3.44
N VAL A 334 3.36 -3.10 4.13
CA VAL A 334 3.99 -2.47 5.30
C VAL A 334 3.13 -2.58 6.56
N ASP A 335 3.73 -3.05 7.65
CA ASP A 335 3.18 -3.03 9.01
C ASP A 335 3.96 -2.00 9.83
N LEU A 336 3.36 -0.82 10.04
CA LEU A 336 4.02 0.28 10.75
C LEU A 336 4.08 0.05 12.27
N ALA A 337 4.93 0.81 12.96
CA ALA A 337 4.94 0.91 14.41
C ALA A 337 3.63 1.52 14.96
N GLY A 338 3.43 1.45 16.28
CA GLY A 338 2.35 2.13 17.00
C GLY A 338 2.41 3.65 16.83
N SER A 339 1.29 4.25 16.42
CA SER A 339 1.15 5.70 16.28
C SER A 339 0.84 6.46 17.58
N GLU A 340 0.71 5.74 18.70
CA GLU A 340 0.37 6.33 19.98
C GLU A 340 1.48 7.22 20.55
N ARG A 341 1.08 8.32 21.18
CA ARG A 341 2.04 9.21 21.83
C ARG A 341 2.63 8.53 23.06
N GLN A 342 3.95 8.34 23.06
CA GLN A 342 4.69 7.96 24.26
C GLN A 342 4.62 9.13 25.26
N LYS A 343 3.60 9.15 26.13
CA LYS A 343 3.53 10.07 27.26
C LYS A 343 4.72 9.81 28.17
N SER A 344 5.64 10.76 28.23
CA SER A 344 6.74 10.93 29.22
C SER A 344 7.00 9.69 30.07
N SER A 345 7.57 8.64 29.48
CA SER A 345 7.49 7.27 30.03
C SER A 345 8.41 6.99 31.22
N GLY A 346 8.85 8.04 31.95
CA GLY A 346 9.88 7.98 32.98
C GLY A 346 11.21 7.37 32.51
N ALA A 347 11.38 7.21 31.20
CA ALA A 347 12.47 6.44 30.63
C ALA A 347 13.68 7.34 30.43
N GLU A 348 14.75 7.05 31.17
CA GLU A 348 16.03 7.75 31.05
C GLU A 348 16.97 7.00 30.08
N GLY A 349 17.98 7.71 29.57
CA GLY A 349 19.02 7.13 28.72
C GLY A 349 18.54 6.61 27.36
N GLU A 350 19.03 5.44 26.94
CA GLU A 350 18.80 4.88 25.60
C GLU A 350 17.32 4.63 25.27
N ARG A 351 16.49 4.29 26.26
CA ARG A 351 15.03 4.11 26.07
C ARG A 351 14.33 5.41 25.64
N LEU A 352 14.86 6.57 26.02
CA LEU A 352 14.35 7.87 25.58
C LEU A 352 14.74 8.16 24.11
N LYS A 353 15.97 7.84 23.72
CA LYS A 353 16.44 7.98 22.33
C LYS A 353 15.64 7.06 21.40
N GLU A 354 15.44 5.81 21.81
CA GLU A 354 14.62 4.83 21.11
C GLU A 354 13.17 5.34 20.93
N ALA A 355 12.52 5.77 22.02
CA ALA A 355 11.18 6.36 21.98
C ALA A 355 11.11 7.61 21.09
N THR A 356 12.16 8.43 21.06
CA THR A 356 12.28 9.59 20.18
C THR A 356 12.36 9.16 18.71
N ASN A 357 13.19 8.17 18.37
CA ASN A 357 13.40 7.73 16.99
C ASN A 357 12.21 6.95 16.40
N ILE A 358 11.48 6.17 17.22
CA ILE A 358 10.22 5.54 16.79
C ILE A 358 9.21 6.64 16.42
N ASN A 359 9.01 7.62 17.31
CA ASN A 359 8.12 8.74 17.04
C ASN A 359 8.62 9.65 15.91
N LYS A 360 9.94 9.76 15.69
CA LYS A 360 10.55 10.52 14.58
C LYS A 360 9.99 10.03 13.25
N SER A 361 10.13 8.74 12.95
CA SER A 361 9.65 8.17 11.68
C SER A 361 8.16 8.42 11.40
N LEU A 362 7.29 8.28 12.41
CA LEU A 362 5.84 8.54 12.27
C LEU A 362 5.48 10.03 12.29
N SER A 363 6.27 10.87 12.96
CA SER A 363 6.11 12.33 12.94
C SER A 363 6.53 12.92 11.59
N THR A 364 7.65 12.44 11.04
CA THR A 364 8.09 12.76 9.68
C THR A 364 7.07 12.27 8.65
N LEU A 365 6.49 11.08 8.80
CA LEU A 365 5.38 10.60 7.96
C LEU A 365 4.18 11.56 8.02
N GLY A 366 3.79 12.00 9.22
CA GLY A 366 2.73 13.01 9.38
C GLY A 366 3.03 14.36 8.71
N LEU A 367 4.30 14.79 8.76
CA LEU A 367 4.79 16.03 8.14
C LEU A 367 4.85 15.93 6.61
N VAL A 368 5.32 14.80 6.08
CA VAL A 368 5.34 14.49 4.63
C VAL A 368 3.92 14.59 4.06
N ILE A 369 2.94 13.94 4.70
CA ILE A 369 1.53 13.99 4.28
C ILE A 369 0.97 15.42 4.35
N MET A 370 1.27 16.17 5.41
CA MET A 370 0.82 17.56 5.55
C MET A 370 1.39 18.48 4.44
N ASN A 371 2.66 18.29 4.08
CA ASN A 371 3.32 19.06 3.02
C ASN A 371 2.78 18.65 1.63
N LEU A 372 2.56 17.36 1.38
CA LEU A 372 1.94 16.86 0.14
C LEU A 372 0.54 17.43 -0.09
N VAL A 373 -0.30 17.46 0.94
CA VAL A 373 -1.63 18.09 0.87
C VAL A 373 -1.52 19.61 0.70
N SER A 374 -0.46 20.24 1.23
CA SER A 374 -0.22 21.67 0.99
C SER A 374 0.18 21.97 -0.45
N ILE A 375 0.95 21.07 -1.09
CA ILE A 375 1.36 21.14 -2.50
C ILE A 375 0.17 20.89 -3.44
N SER A 376 -0.68 19.91 -3.13
CA SER A 376 -1.90 19.68 -3.93
C SER A 376 -2.91 20.83 -3.87
N ASN A 377 -2.77 21.72 -2.88
CA ASN A 377 -3.46 23.01 -2.74
C ASN A 377 -2.64 24.22 -3.27
N GLY A 378 -1.62 23.99 -4.11
CA GLY A 378 -0.89 25.04 -4.82
C GLY A 378 0.27 25.71 -4.08
N LYS A 379 0.71 25.20 -2.92
CA LYS A 379 1.86 25.76 -2.18
C LYS A 379 3.17 25.07 -2.57
N SER A 380 4.17 25.83 -3.00
CA SER A 380 5.53 25.32 -3.20
C SER A 380 6.24 25.11 -1.86
N ILE A 381 6.22 23.88 -1.33
CA ILE A 381 6.85 23.49 -0.06
C ILE A 381 7.73 22.26 -0.28
N HIS A 382 8.90 22.20 0.33
CA HIS A 382 9.77 21.01 0.30
C HIS A 382 9.18 19.87 1.14
N VAL A 383 9.17 18.64 0.62
CA VAL A 383 8.69 17.45 1.33
C VAL A 383 9.87 16.70 1.97
N PRO A 384 9.94 16.58 3.30
CA PRO A 384 11.12 16.08 4.00
C PRO A 384 11.18 14.54 4.05
N TYR A 385 11.19 13.86 2.90
CA TYR A 385 11.27 12.39 2.86
C TYR A 385 12.53 11.86 3.54
N ARG A 386 13.66 12.52 3.36
CA ARG A 386 14.98 12.10 3.87
C ARG A 386 15.14 12.25 5.39
N ASP A 387 14.22 12.92 6.08
CA ASP A 387 14.28 13.12 7.53
C ASP A 387 14.08 11.81 8.31
N SER A 388 13.45 10.78 7.71
CA SER A 388 13.43 9.42 8.27
C SER A 388 13.66 8.33 7.23
N LYS A 389 14.27 7.21 7.65
CA LYS A 389 14.47 6.06 6.75
C LYS A 389 13.15 5.51 6.20
N LEU A 390 12.09 5.49 7.01
CA LEU A 390 10.75 5.07 6.60
C LEU A 390 10.19 5.96 5.48
N THR A 391 10.19 7.28 5.68
CA THR A 391 9.64 8.21 4.68
C THR A 391 10.47 8.30 3.41
N PHE A 392 11.78 8.06 3.49
CA PHE A 392 12.62 7.99 2.30
C PHE A 392 12.29 6.72 1.49
N LEU A 393 12.17 5.56 2.15
CA LEU A 393 11.76 4.30 1.50
C LEU A 393 10.35 4.37 0.89
N LEU A 394 9.44 5.13 1.49
CA LEU A 394 8.04 5.30 1.05
C LEU A 394 7.81 6.56 0.17
N GLN A 395 8.86 7.23 -0.31
CA GLN A 395 8.74 8.43 -1.14
C GLN A 395 7.96 8.14 -2.44
N ASP A 396 8.21 7.02 -3.11
CA ASP A 396 7.45 6.61 -4.30
C ASP A 396 5.96 6.33 -3.96
N SER A 397 5.70 5.81 -2.75
CA SER A 397 4.35 5.49 -2.25
C SER A 397 3.53 6.72 -1.84
N LEU A 398 4.16 7.85 -1.55
CA LEU A 398 3.51 9.04 -0.98
C LEU A 398 3.88 10.26 -1.81
N GLY A 399 3.05 10.62 -2.79
CA GLY A 399 3.29 11.70 -3.75
C GLY A 399 4.07 11.29 -5.01
N GLY A 400 4.52 10.04 -5.11
CA GLY A 400 5.35 9.54 -6.22
C GLY A 400 4.63 8.57 -7.17
N ASN A 401 5.42 7.73 -7.84
CA ASN A 401 4.95 6.70 -8.77
C ASN A 401 4.55 5.41 -8.04
N ALA A 402 3.36 5.42 -7.43
CA ALA A 402 2.67 4.21 -6.97
C ALA A 402 1.17 4.43 -6.75
N LYS A 403 0.36 3.36 -6.91
CA LYS A 403 -1.01 3.25 -6.42
C LYS A 403 -0.99 2.79 -4.95
N THR A 404 -1.54 3.58 -4.02
CA THR A 404 -1.31 3.37 -2.57
C THR A 404 -2.60 3.18 -1.78
N ILE A 405 -2.64 2.16 -0.92
CA ILE A 405 -3.74 1.84 -0.02
C ILE A 405 -3.29 2.02 1.43
N ILE A 406 -4.06 2.79 2.19
CA ILE A 406 -3.81 3.10 3.59
C ILE A 406 -4.91 2.46 4.41
N ILE A 407 -4.58 1.43 5.19
CA ILE A 407 -5.53 0.81 6.12
C ILE A 407 -5.30 1.41 7.51
N ALA A 408 -6.18 2.32 7.92
CA ALA A 408 -6.14 2.97 9.22
C ALA A 408 -6.91 2.14 10.25
N ASN A 409 -6.18 1.35 11.03
CA ASN A 409 -6.70 0.52 12.11
C ASN A 409 -7.00 1.35 13.36
N ILE A 410 -8.21 1.19 13.92
CA ILE A 410 -8.63 1.86 15.16
C ILE A 410 -9.24 0.88 16.17
N SER A 411 -9.14 1.22 17.47
CA SER A 411 -9.92 0.54 18.51
C SER A 411 -11.21 1.31 18.75
N PRO A 412 -12.37 0.64 18.89
CA PRO A 412 -13.60 1.32 19.27
C PRO A 412 -13.62 1.74 20.75
N SER A 413 -12.70 1.25 21.59
CA SER A 413 -12.72 1.46 23.05
C SER A 413 -12.58 2.93 23.46
N SER A 414 -13.35 3.35 24.47
CA SER A 414 -13.24 4.69 25.07
C SER A 414 -11.85 5.02 25.63
N CYS A 415 -11.07 4.04 26.09
CA CYS A 415 -9.71 4.29 26.59
C CYS A 415 -8.73 4.70 25.46
N CYS A 416 -9.05 4.31 24.22
CA CYS A 416 -8.29 4.59 23.01
C CYS A 416 -8.81 5.83 22.24
N SER A 417 -9.73 6.60 22.83
CA SER A 417 -10.47 7.68 22.15
C SER A 417 -9.57 8.75 21.50
N LEU A 418 -8.55 9.23 22.21
CA LEU A 418 -7.66 10.30 21.71
C LEU A 418 -6.70 9.81 20.59
N GLU A 419 -6.24 8.57 20.68
CA GLU A 419 -5.37 7.97 19.68
C GLU A 419 -6.19 7.61 18.42
N THR A 420 -7.41 7.10 18.61
CA THR A 420 -8.39 6.88 17.53
C THR A 420 -8.72 8.18 16.78
N LEU A 421 -8.99 9.28 17.49
CA LEU A 421 -9.16 10.59 16.87
C LEU A 421 -7.91 11.04 16.10
N SER A 422 -6.72 10.75 16.62
CA SER A 422 -5.45 11.08 15.96
C SER A 422 -5.26 10.27 14.67
N THR A 423 -5.60 8.98 14.68
CA THR A 423 -5.60 8.11 13.50
C THR A 423 -6.63 8.55 12.45
N LEU A 424 -7.86 8.89 12.85
CA LEU A 424 -8.88 9.41 11.94
C LEU A 424 -8.44 10.73 11.28
N LYS A 425 -7.86 11.66 12.05
CA LYS A 425 -7.29 12.91 11.51
C LYS A 425 -6.09 12.68 10.59
N PHE A 426 -5.26 11.69 10.85
CA PHE A 426 -4.16 11.29 9.94
C PHE A 426 -4.72 10.77 8.62
N ALA A 427 -5.63 9.79 8.68
CA ALA A 427 -6.29 9.19 7.53
C ALA A 427 -7.00 10.26 6.66
N GLN A 428 -7.66 11.23 7.30
CA GLN A 428 -8.39 12.30 6.62
C GLN A 428 -7.46 13.19 5.79
N ARG A 429 -6.23 13.49 6.29
CA ARG A 429 -5.23 14.20 5.49
C ARG A 429 -4.68 13.31 4.38
N ALA A 430 -4.43 12.04 4.67
CA ALA A 430 -3.84 11.11 3.72
C ALA A 430 -4.72 10.89 2.46
N LYS A 431 -6.05 10.97 2.60
CA LYS A 431 -7.01 10.91 1.47
C LYS A 431 -6.83 12.04 0.44
N PHE A 432 -6.18 13.15 0.78
CA PHE A 432 -5.94 14.28 -0.14
C PHE A 432 -4.52 14.28 -0.76
N ILE A 433 -3.74 13.22 -0.57
CA ILE A 433 -2.48 13.02 -1.29
C ILE A 433 -2.78 12.68 -2.74
N LYS A 434 -2.07 13.32 -3.66
CA LYS A 434 -2.10 12.98 -5.09
C LYS A 434 -0.78 12.28 -5.44
N ASN A 435 -0.87 11.01 -5.82
CA ASN A 435 0.23 10.26 -6.42
C ASN A 435 0.15 10.35 -7.95
N HIS A 436 1.28 10.11 -8.62
CA HIS A 436 1.40 10.10 -10.08
C HIS A 436 1.87 8.70 -10.53
N ALA A 437 0.98 7.73 -10.44
CA ALA A 437 1.25 6.34 -10.82
C ALA A 437 1.36 6.19 -12.34
N ILE A 438 2.42 5.51 -12.80
CA ILE A 438 2.75 5.28 -14.21
C ILE A 438 3.00 3.77 -14.38
N VAL A 439 2.61 3.22 -15.55
CA VAL A 439 2.95 1.85 -15.93
C VAL A 439 4.45 1.78 -16.24
N ASN A 440 5.19 0.93 -15.52
CA ASN A 440 6.63 0.75 -15.76
C ASN A 440 6.81 -0.35 -16.81
N GLU A 441 6.75 0.03 -18.09
CA GLU A 441 6.99 -0.87 -19.22
C GLU A 441 8.01 -0.28 -20.20
N ASP A 442 9.02 -1.07 -20.53
CA ASP A 442 10.05 -0.78 -21.52
C ASP A 442 9.88 -1.75 -22.71
N ALA A 443 9.93 -1.25 -23.94
CA ALA A 443 10.01 -2.08 -25.14
C ALA A 443 11.44 -2.07 -25.70
N SER A 444 11.94 -3.24 -26.11
CA SER A 444 13.28 -3.41 -26.69
C SER A 444 13.22 -4.37 -27.87
N GLY A 445 13.77 -3.98 -29.02
CA GLY A 445 13.65 -4.76 -30.26
C GLY A 445 14.30 -4.04 -31.43
N ASP A 446 14.07 -4.55 -32.64
CA ASP A 446 14.54 -3.90 -33.85
C ASP A 446 14.00 -2.47 -33.95
N VAL A 447 14.88 -1.51 -34.24
CA VAL A 447 14.53 -0.11 -34.47
C VAL A 447 13.52 0.02 -35.62
N LEU A 448 13.57 -0.90 -36.60
CA LEU A 448 12.56 -1.00 -37.66
C LEU A 448 11.18 -1.40 -37.13
N ALA A 449 11.09 -2.40 -36.27
CA ALA A 449 9.82 -2.84 -35.67
C ALA A 449 9.18 -1.74 -34.81
N LEU A 450 9.97 -1.11 -33.93
CA LEU A 450 9.50 0.00 -33.08
C LEU A 450 9.09 1.23 -33.92
N ARG A 451 9.77 1.50 -35.05
CA ARG A 451 9.36 2.57 -35.99
C ARG A 451 8.06 2.23 -36.70
N LEU A 452 7.88 0.99 -37.14
CA LEU A 452 6.68 0.53 -37.83
C LEU A 452 5.46 0.56 -36.91
N GLU A 453 5.61 0.15 -35.65
CA GLU A 453 4.55 0.25 -34.64
C GLU A 453 4.16 1.71 -34.36
N ASN A 454 5.15 2.60 -34.19
CA ASN A 454 4.92 4.05 -34.06
C ASN A 454 4.25 4.67 -35.30
N GLN A 455 4.52 4.16 -36.51
CA GLN A 455 3.85 4.60 -37.73
C GLN A 455 2.40 4.09 -37.78
N ASN A 456 2.15 2.84 -37.42
CA ASN A 456 0.80 2.26 -37.35
C ASN A 456 -0.09 2.98 -36.34
N LEU A 457 0.44 3.29 -35.14
CA LEU A 457 -0.30 4.05 -34.12
C LEU A 457 -0.69 5.45 -34.64
N LYS A 458 0.24 6.18 -35.27
CA LYS A 458 -0.07 7.48 -35.90
C LYS A 458 -1.07 7.38 -37.03
N LEU A 459 -1.05 6.28 -37.80
CA LEU A 459 -2.02 6.05 -38.87
C LEU A 459 -3.42 5.78 -38.30
N LEU A 460 -3.51 5.04 -37.19
CA LEU A 460 -4.75 4.79 -36.45
C LEU A 460 -5.29 6.07 -35.79
N GLU A 461 -4.45 6.89 -35.17
CA GLU A 461 -4.83 8.21 -34.64
C GLU A 461 -5.33 9.13 -35.77
N ALA A 462 -4.68 9.13 -36.93
CA ALA A 462 -5.12 9.91 -38.09
C ALA A 462 -6.44 9.39 -38.70
N LEU A 463 -6.67 8.08 -38.69
CA LEU A 463 -7.93 7.46 -39.11
C LEU A 463 -9.06 7.76 -38.11
N ASP A 464 -8.81 7.66 -36.81
CA ASP A 464 -9.78 7.98 -35.76
C ASP A 464 -10.13 9.48 -35.77
N TRP A 465 -9.13 10.36 -35.86
CA TRP A 465 -9.33 11.78 -36.09
C TRP A 465 -10.23 12.04 -37.30
N LYS A 466 -9.99 11.32 -38.41
CA LYS A 466 -10.77 11.46 -39.64
C LYS A 466 -12.20 10.93 -39.47
N LEU A 467 -12.40 9.80 -38.81
CA LEU A 467 -13.73 9.26 -38.46
C LEU A 467 -14.54 10.21 -37.54
N MET A 468 -13.87 10.87 -36.59
CA MET A 468 -14.50 11.82 -35.66
C MET A 468 -14.87 13.16 -36.35
N HIS A 469 -14.17 13.55 -37.42
CA HIS A 469 -14.38 14.84 -38.09
C HIS A 469 -15.07 14.75 -39.47
N GLU A 470 -15.15 13.57 -40.10
CA GLU A 470 -15.98 13.33 -41.29
C GLU A 470 -17.41 12.87 -40.91
N SER A 471 -18.12 13.73 -40.18
CA SER A 471 -19.57 13.59 -39.90
C SER A 471 -20.44 14.57 -40.70
N ASP A 472 -19.98 14.96 -41.90
CA ASP A 472 -20.72 15.81 -42.84
C ASP A 472 -20.89 15.09 -44.20
N PRO A 473 -22.12 14.73 -44.62
CA PRO A 473 -22.37 13.78 -45.73
C PRO A 473 -22.25 14.39 -47.14
N THR A 474 -21.39 15.40 -47.33
CA THR A 474 -21.38 16.25 -48.54
C THR A 474 -20.05 16.36 -49.28
N ASN A 475 -18.99 15.66 -48.85
CA ASN A 475 -17.65 15.80 -49.46
C ASN A 475 -17.10 14.55 -50.17
N ILE A 476 -17.98 13.85 -50.90
CA ILE A 476 -17.55 12.87 -51.92
C ILE A 476 -17.07 13.62 -53.19
N GLN A 477 -15.88 14.25 -53.10
CA GLN A 477 -15.23 14.84 -54.28
C GLN A 477 -13.70 14.95 -54.24
N VAL A 478 -13.04 14.38 -53.22
CA VAL A 478 -11.56 14.40 -53.11
C VAL A 478 -10.88 13.30 -53.94
N LEU A 479 -11.58 12.23 -54.31
CA LEU A 479 -11.04 11.10 -55.08
C LEU A 479 -10.93 11.36 -56.60
N THR A 480 -11.48 12.47 -57.11
CA THR A 480 -11.46 12.81 -58.55
C THR A 480 -10.39 13.85 -58.90
N LEU A 481 -9.99 14.72 -57.95
CA LEU A 481 -9.10 15.85 -58.24
C LEU A 481 -7.59 15.48 -58.31
N LEU A 482 -7.21 14.24 -58.01
CA LEU A 482 -5.81 13.77 -58.09
C LEU A 482 -5.40 13.28 -59.50
N CYS A 483 -6.29 13.32 -60.49
CA CYS A 483 -5.96 12.98 -61.88
C CYS A 483 -5.69 14.17 -62.81
N GLU A 484 -6.04 15.41 -62.43
CA GLU A 484 -6.02 16.57 -63.35
C GLU A 484 -4.88 17.58 -63.12
N LEU A 485 -3.98 17.37 -62.16
CA LEU A 485 -2.75 18.16 -62.03
C LEU A 485 -1.63 17.61 -62.93
N LYS A 486 -1.87 17.66 -64.24
CA LYS A 486 -0.94 17.18 -65.28
C LYS A 486 -0.71 18.19 -66.42
N SER A 487 -0.60 19.47 -66.09
CA SER A 487 -0.11 20.52 -67.01
C SER A 487 0.23 21.82 -66.26
N ALA A 488 1.41 22.40 -66.54
CA ALA A 488 2.02 23.59 -65.92
C ALA A 488 2.41 23.39 -64.42
N GLU A 489 3.62 23.71 -63.97
CA GLU A 489 4.58 24.73 -64.41
C GLU A 489 6.04 24.23 -64.47
N ASP A 490 6.89 25.02 -65.12
CA ASP A 490 8.31 24.75 -65.39
C ASP A 490 9.25 25.48 -64.39
N GLU A 491 10.52 25.04 -64.38
CA GLU A 491 11.71 25.70 -63.80
C GLU A 491 11.63 26.54 -62.49
N SER A 492 12.17 26.00 -61.38
CA SER A 492 13.32 26.62 -60.67
C SER A 492 13.86 25.74 -59.51
N ALA A 493 15.16 25.84 -59.24
CA ALA A 493 15.92 24.83 -58.51
C ALA A 493 16.05 25.05 -56.98
N SER A 494 16.24 23.96 -56.22
CA SER A 494 17.04 23.96 -54.97
C SER A 494 17.51 22.54 -54.54
N PRO A 495 18.74 22.35 -54.03
CA PRO A 495 19.42 21.04 -54.09
C PRO A 495 19.26 20.09 -52.88
N TRP A 496 18.19 20.18 -52.09
CA TRP A 496 18.05 19.45 -50.82
C TRP A 496 16.97 18.33 -50.80
N ARG A 497 16.54 17.82 -51.97
CA ARG A 497 15.38 16.91 -52.09
C ARG A 497 15.65 15.48 -52.62
N THR A 498 16.90 15.09 -52.87
CA THR A 498 17.20 13.75 -53.40
C THR A 498 16.87 12.61 -52.43
N SER A 499 17.36 12.68 -51.18
CA SER A 499 17.13 11.63 -50.17
C SER A 499 15.64 11.40 -49.85
N THR A 500 14.85 12.48 -49.79
CA THR A 500 13.40 12.39 -49.53
C THR A 500 12.60 11.86 -50.71
N ASN A 501 13.09 12.00 -51.95
CA ASN A 501 12.45 11.37 -53.11
C ASN A 501 12.71 9.86 -53.14
N GLU A 502 13.93 9.42 -52.82
CA GLU A 502 14.29 7.99 -52.80
C GLU A 502 13.52 7.21 -51.72
N GLU A 503 13.37 7.76 -50.50
CA GLU A 503 12.51 7.16 -49.46
C GLU A 503 11.03 7.11 -49.88
N ASN A 504 10.52 8.17 -50.53
CA ASN A 504 9.14 8.19 -51.05
C ASN A 504 8.91 7.21 -52.20
N GLU A 505 9.93 6.95 -53.02
CA GLU A 505 9.86 5.97 -54.12
C GLU A 505 9.91 4.53 -53.61
N PHE A 506 10.76 4.25 -52.60
CA PHE A 506 10.77 2.97 -51.89
C PHE A 506 9.43 2.66 -51.22
N LEU A 507 8.86 3.63 -50.48
CA LEU A 507 7.55 3.49 -49.84
C LEU A 507 6.42 3.27 -50.86
N ARG A 508 6.47 3.92 -52.03
CA ARG A 508 5.52 3.69 -53.14
C ARG A 508 5.64 2.27 -53.71
N MET A 509 6.86 1.79 -53.96
CA MET A 509 7.11 0.42 -54.43
C MET A 509 6.56 -0.61 -53.45
N GLN A 510 6.80 -0.42 -52.14
CA GLN A 510 6.32 -1.33 -51.11
C GLN A 510 4.79 -1.30 -50.94
N ALA A 511 4.16 -0.13 -51.07
CA ALA A 511 2.70 -0.02 -51.08
C ALA A 511 2.05 -0.75 -52.28
N ILE A 512 2.64 -0.64 -53.47
CA ILE A 512 2.19 -1.37 -54.68
C ILE A 512 2.30 -2.88 -54.48
N GLN A 513 3.40 -3.36 -53.88
CA GLN A 513 3.59 -4.79 -53.63
C GLN A 513 2.60 -5.34 -52.60
N ASN A 514 2.37 -4.62 -51.49
CA ASN A 514 1.37 -5.00 -50.48
C ASN A 514 -0.06 -5.02 -51.07
N GLN A 515 -0.39 -4.10 -51.97
CA GLN A 515 -1.69 -4.08 -52.66
C GLN A 515 -1.86 -5.30 -53.57
N SER A 516 -0.81 -5.70 -54.29
CA SER A 516 -0.79 -6.91 -55.14
C SER A 516 -0.99 -8.19 -54.31
N GLU A 517 -0.39 -8.27 -53.12
CA GLU A 517 -0.58 -9.41 -52.20
C GLU A 517 -2.01 -9.46 -51.64
N LEU A 518 -2.59 -8.32 -51.27
CA LEU A 518 -3.99 -8.22 -50.84
C LEU A 518 -4.97 -8.65 -51.94
N ASP A 519 -4.75 -8.23 -53.19
CA ASP A 519 -5.59 -8.62 -54.33
C ASP A 519 -5.45 -10.12 -54.67
N SER A 520 -4.25 -10.68 -54.47
CA SER A 520 -4.00 -12.13 -54.59
C SER A 520 -4.74 -12.92 -53.51
N LEU A 521 -4.68 -12.47 -52.25
CA LEU A 521 -5.40 -13.09 -51.13
C LEU A 521 -6.92 -13.00 -51.29
N ARG A 522 -7.46 -11.86 -51.75
CA ARG A 522 -8.89 -11.69 -52.07
C ARG A 522 -9.36 -12.71 -53.11
N LYS A 523 -8.67 -12.82 -54.25
CA LYS A 523 -9.00 -13.82 -55.28
C LYS A 523 -8.96 -15.26 -54.75
N ARG A 524 -8.06 -15.55 -53.81
CA ARG A 524 -7.95 -16.87 -53.17
C ARG A 524 -9.10 -17.14 -52.20
N LEU A 525 -9.54 -16.12 -51.46
CA LEU A 525 -10.71 -16.18 -50.60
C LEU A 525 -12.00 -16.36 -51.41
N ASP A 526 -12.19 -15.58 -52.47
CA ASP A 526 -13.34 -15.68 -53.39
C ASP A 526 -13.43 -17.08 -54.04
N PHE A 527 -12.27 -17.66 -54.40
CA PHE A 527 -12.21 -19.03 -54.90
C PHE A 527 -12.66 -20.07 -53.86
N ILE A 528 -12.18 -19.95 -52.60
CA ILE A 528 -12.56 -20.86 -51.51
C ILE A 528 -14.05 -20.76 -51.18
N ILE A 529 -14.60 -19.54 -51.14
CA ILE A 529 -16.04 -19.30 -50.95
C ILE A 529 -16.83 -19.97 -52.10
N GLY A 530 -16.39 -19.81 -53.35
CA GLY A 530 -17.02 -20.41 -54.52
C GLY A 530 -16.90 -21.94 -54.62
N GLU A 531 -15.93 -22.58 -53.96
CA GLU A 531 -15.91 -24.04 -53.78
C GLU A 531 -16.81 -24.50 -52.63
N ASN A 532 -16.84 -23.76 -51.52
CA ASN A 532 -17.69 -24.08 -50.38
C ASN A 532 -19.19 -24.02 -50.77
N GLU A 533 -19.61 -22.99 -51.52
CA GLU A 533 -20.96 -22.89 -52.08
C GLU A 533 -21.34 -24.01 -53.07
N LYS A 534 -20.36 -24.72 -53.66
CA LYS A 534 -20.61 -25.89 -54.50
C LYS A 534 -20.73 -27.17 -53.68
N LEU A 535 -19.96 -27.28 -52.60
CA LEU A 535 -20.03 -28.40 -51.67
C LEU A 535 -21.35 -28.41 -50.88
N GLU A 536 -21.91 -27.23 -50.56
CA GLU A 536 -23.22 -27.11 -49.89
C GLU A 536 -24.44 -27.38 -50.81
N ARG A 537 -24.22 -27.65 -52.11
CA ARG A 537 -25.28 -27.96 -53.10
C ARG A 537 -25.32 -29.44 -53.53
N TYR A 538 -24.52 -30.30 -52.89
CA TYR A 538 -24.52 -31.75 -53.04
C TYR A 538 -24.88 -32.44 -51.72
#